data_AF-A7E4Y9-F1
#
_entry.id   AF-A7E4Y9-F1
#
_cell.length_a   1.000
_cell.length_b   1.000
_cell.length_c   1.000
_cell.angle_alpha   90.00
_cell.angle_beta   90.00
_cell.angle_gamma   90.00
#
_symmetry.space_group_name_H-M   'P 1'
#
loop_
_entity.id
_entity.type
_entity.pdbx_description
1 polymer ?
#
loop_
_entity_poly.entity_id
_entity_poly.type
_entity_poly.pdbx_seq_one_letter_code
_entity_poly.pdbx_strand_id
1 'polypeptide(L)'
;MPGEEEDFRASAYGRALEERRLDKLKKRLTPLNFAAVTLPDMELVEFYKVYQVEDKKEWKQVDRRNNTLLRITACQFKPQSVKWIMENAKDEQCLTLSRNSKGYTPLEALQDDLNVLRTRRKHGMMTIVIADNFSGFTPDAVLCQFVLLTELMPLEDSNIPLCLRLKYGCTCGECIEGFLSPRMKLALLFQAEMGYEIMDDALEMTNCRSSPTDWLYLAEDAIEHVSPALQRDFRTNKSLGRGFVNIFDHIATCLKVNKAPTRQNVLQAWEGSGEWPPVTRNYLQWGGTVENKVEQVLEKIFERAHSQNETLGDGHFMLCMEKEVEKLRACRNDHEYGFVAKLCGLPERNTNPSGRLEGFFGRIFSSI
;
A
#
# COMPACT_ATOMS: atom_id res chain seq x y z
N MET A 1 -10.99 3.04 15.86
CA MET A 1 -10.64 3.35 17.25
C MET A 1 -10.28 2.04 17.95
N PRO A 2 -9.01 1.77 18.29
CA PRO A 2 -8.61 0.59 19.07
C PRO A 2 -9.17 0.58 20.51
N GLY A 3 -9.46 1.75 21.09
CA GLY A 3 -9.91 1.87 22.48
C GLY A 3 -11.34 1.39 22.77
N GLU A 4 -12.25 1.43 21.79
CA GLU A 4 -13.66 1.03 22.00
C GLU A 4 -13.83 -0.50 22.08
N GLU A 5 -12.99 -1.27 21.38
CA GLU A 5 -13.01 -2.73 21.48
C GLU A 5 -12.40 -3.24 22.78
N GLU A 6 -11.42 -2.54 23.34
CA GLU A 6 -10.79 -2.88 24.63
C GLU A 6 -11.74 -2.60 25.80
N ASP A 7 -12.41 -1.44 25.81
CA ASP A 7 -13.42 -1.09 26.85
C ASP A 7 -14.62 -2.06 26.82
N PHE A 8 -15.06 -2.46 25.63
CA PHE A 8 -16.15 -3.43 25.51
C PHE A 8 -15.74 -4.82 26.01
N ARG A 9 -14.53 -5.30 25.69
CA ARG A 9 -14.01 -6.60 26.16
C ARG A 9 -13.77 -6.61 27.68
N ALA A 10 -13.41 -5.47 28.28
CA ALA A 10 -13.22 -5.32 29.72
C ALA A 10 -14.55 -5.24 30.51
N SER A 11 -15.69 -5.02 29.84
CA SER A 11 -17.00 -5.03 30.48
C SER A 11 -17.42 -6.44 30.93
N ALA A 12 -18.26 -6.52 31.97
CA ALA A 12 -18.80 -7.82 32.44
C ALA A 12 -19.59 -8.56 31.35
N TYR A 13 -20.27 -7.82 30.47
CA TYR A 13 -20.97 -8.36 29.32
C TYR A 13 -20.00 -8.91 28.25
N GLY A 14 -18.93 -8.16 27.95
CA GLY A 14 -17.87 -8.59 27.04
C GLY A 14 -17.19 -9.89 27.48
N ARG A 15 -16.85 -9.98 28.78
CA ARG A 15 -16.30 -11.23 29.37
C ARG A 15 -17.23 -12.42 29.22
N ALA A 16 -18.51 -12.27 29.57
CA ALA A 16 -19.50 -13.37 29.45
C ALA A 16 -19.72 -13.81 27.98
N LEU A 17 -19.61 -12.88 27.03
CA LEU A 17 -19.71 -13.20 25.60
C LEU A 17 -18.46 -13.97 25.12
N GLU A 18 -17.28 -13.56 25.56
CA GLU A 18 -16.03 -14.24 25.22
C GLU A 18 -15.95 -15.64 25.84
N GLU A 19 -16.39 -15.83 27.09
CA GLU A 19 -16.52 -17.15 27.71
C GLU A 19 -17.42 -18.08 26.87
N ARG A 20 -18.62 -17.61 26.48
CA ARG A 20 -19.53 -18.39 25.62
C ARG A 20 -18.90 -18.71 24.27
N ARG A 21 -18.08 -17.82 23.72
CA ARG A 21 -17.37 -18.04 22.46
C ARG A 21 -16.29 -19.12 22.63
N LEU A 22 -15.47 -19.04 23.68
CA LEU A 22 -14.44 -20.03 23.99
C LEU A 22 -15.05 -21.42 24.22
N ASP A 23 -16.17 -21.48 24.94
CA ASP A 23 -16.90 -22.73 25.20
C ASP A 23 -17.39 -23.39 23.90
N LYS A 24 -17.86 -22.58 22.95
CA LYS A 24 -18.25 -23.05 21.61
C LYS A 24 -17.06 -23.51 20.79
N LEU A 25 -15.92 -22.82 20.87
CA LEU A 25 -14.70 -23.20 20.15
C LEU A 25 -14.14 -24.53 20.69
N LYS A 26 -14.07 -24.68 22.02
CA LYS A 26 -13.60 -25.90 22.68
C LYS A 26 -14.41 -27.15 22.29
N LYS A 27 -15.72 -26.99 22.08
CA LYS A 27 -16.61 -28.08 21.62
C LYS A 27 -16.49 -28.40 20.13
N ARG A 28 -15.88 -27.52 19.32
CA ARG A 28 -15.86 -27.61 17.85
C ARG A 28 -14.49 -27.92 17.26
N LEU A 29 -13.44 -27.55 17.97
CA LEU A 29 -12.05 -27.67 17.52
C LEU A 29 -11.35 -28.81 18.25
N THR A 30 -10.36 -29.38 17.57
CA THR A 30 -9.40 -30.30 18.18
C THR A 30 -8.55 -29.53 19.21
N PRO A 31 -7.93 -30.19 20.20
CA PRO A 31 -7.09 -29.50 21.20
C PRO A 31 -6.01 -28.60 20.58
N LEU A 32 -5.33 -29.08 19.54
CA LEU A 32 -4.32 -28.32 18.79
C LEU A 32 -4.91 -27.09 18.10
N ASN A 33 -6.04 -27.24 17.40
CA ASN A 33 -6.69 -26.12 16.71
C ASN A 33 -7.28 -25.10 17.69
N PHE A 34 -7.78 -25.55 18.85
CA PHE A 34 -8.24 -24.67 19.91
C PHE A 34 -7.08 -23.83 20.46
N ALA A 35 -5.97 -24.47 20.84
CA ALA A 35 -4.76 -23.78 21.30
C ALA A 35 -4.24 -22.79 20.25
N ALA A 36 -4.23 -23.18 18.98
CA ALA A 36 -3.81 -22.33 17.86
C ALA A 36 -4.67 -21.07 17.69
N VAL A 37 -5.91 -21.06 18.18
CA VAL A 37 -6.78 -19.88 18.16
C VAL A 37 -6.68 -19.07 19.45
N THR A 38 -6.46 -19.72 20.60
CA THR A 38 -6.59 -19.05 21.91
C THR A 38 -5.29 -18.62 22.57
N LEU A 39 -4.18 -19.33 22.37
CA LEU A 39 -2.92 -19.03 23.06
C LEU A 39 -2.10 -17.99 22.31
N PRO A 40 -1.40 -17.06 22.98
CA PRO A 40 -0.36 -16.23 22.34
C PRO A 40 0.72 -17.07 21.65
N ASP A 41 1.43 -16.48 20.68
CA ASP A 41 2.38 -17.24 19.83
C ASP A 41 3.47 -17.97 20.65
N MET A 42 4.12 -17.29 21.59
CA MET A 42 5.16 -17.90 22.44
C MET A 42 4.61 -19.03 23.32
N GLU A 43 3.44 -18.83 23.92
CA GLU A 43 2.80 -19.85 24.76
C GLU A 43 2.34 -21.05 23.93
N LEU A 44 1.92 -20.83 22.69
CA LEU A 44 1.53 -21.87 21.76
C LEU A 44 2.73 -22.76 21.37
N VAL A 45 3.90 -22.16 21.17
CA VAL A 45 5.15 -22.92 20.96
C VAL A 45 5.47 -23.80 22.17
N GLU A 46 5.40 -23.26 23.39
CA GLU A 46 5.64 -24.05 24.61
C GLU A 46 4.60 -25.16 24.77
N PHE A 47 3.34 -24.87 24.48
CA PHE A 47 2.28 -25.88 24.44
C PHE A 47 2.62 -27.00 23.45
N TYR A 48 3.05 -26.68 22.22
CA TYR A 48 3.42 -27.68 21.22
C TYR A 48 4.61 -28.56 21.63
N LYS A 49 5.60 -28.00 22.34
CA LYS A 49 6.76 -28.77 22.83
C LYS A 49 6.37 -29.79 23.89
N VAL A 50 5.43 -29.44 24.78
CA VAL A 50 4.99 -30.28 25.90
C VAL A 50 3.86 -31.22 25.50
N TYR A 51 3.09 -30.88 24.46
CA TYR A 51 1.96 -31.68 23.99
C TYR A 51 2.45 -33.02 23.43
N GLN A 52 2.37 -34.06 24.26
CA GLN A 52 2.72 -35.42 23.90
C GLN A 52 1.63 -35.99 23.00
N VAL A 53 1.95 -36.13 21.72
CA VAL A 53 1.05 -36.76 20.77
C VAL A 53 1.25 -38.27 20.80
N GLU A 54 0.27 -38.98 21.35
CA GLU A 54 0.23 -40.45 21.34
C GLU A 54 0.10 -41.00 19.91
N ASP A 55 -0.63 -40.31 19.03
CA ASP A 55 -0.78 -40.66 17.60
C ASP A 55 -0.37 -39.48 16.68
N LYS A 56 0.73 -39.63 15.94
CA LYS A 56 1.24 -38.63 14.98
C LYS A 56 0.19 -38.12 13.98
N LYS A 57 -0.94 -38.83 13.79
CA LYS A 57 -2.07 -38.38 12.97
C LYS A 57 -2.79 -37.15 13.52
N GLU A 58 -2.67 -36.81 14.81
CA GLU A 58 -3.31 -35.62 15.38
C GLU A 58 -2.83 -34.32 14.72
N TRP A 59 -1.54 -34.23 14.37
CA TRP A 59 -0.96 -33.07 13.66
C TRP A 59 -1.51 -32.88 12.24
N LYS A 60 -2.10 -33.95 11.66
CA LYS A 60 -2.70 -33.95 10.32
C LYS A 60 -4.21 -33.72 10.35
N GLN A 61 -4.81 -33.57 11.54
CA GLN A 61 -6.23 -33.31 11.63
C GLN A 61 -6.56 -31.96 11.01
N VAL A 62 -7.66 -31.93 10.28
CA VAL A 62 -8.18 -30.73 9.65
C VAL A 62 -9.48 -30.30 10.31
N ASP A 63 -9.78 -29.01 10.25
CA ASP A 63 -11.08 -28.50 10.66
C ASP A 63 -12.19 -28.86 9.64
N ARG A 64 -13.42 -28.41 9.90
CA ARG A 64 -14.58 -28.64 9.01
C ARG A 64 -14.44 -28.01 7.60
N ARG A 65 -13.45 -27.14 7.40
CA ARG A 65 -13.14 -26.48 6.13
C ARG A 65 -11.91 -27.09 5.46
N ASN A 66 -11.42 -28.22 5.95
CA ASN A 66 -10.18 -28.87 5.56
C ASN A 66 -8.94 -27.98 5.80
N ASN A 67 -8.96 -27.09 6.79
CA ASN A 67 -7.78 -26.32 7.17
C ASN A 67 -6.91 -27.14 8.12
N THR A 68 -5.63 -27.25 7.81
CA THR A 68 -4.61 -27.84 8.68
C THR A 68 -4.25 -26.91 9.84
N LEU A 69 -3.59 -27.46 10.86
CA LEU A 69 -3.05 -26.67 11.98
C LEU A 69 -2.13 -25.55 11.49
N LEU A 70 -1.22 -25.85 10.55
CA LEU A 70 -0.29 -24.86 9.97
C LEU A 70 -1.04 -23.64 9.41
N ARG A 71 -2.12 -23.89 8.65
CA ARG A 71 -2.95 -22.82 8.11
C ARG A 71 -3.62 -22.02 9.22
N ILE A 72 -4.25 -22.68 10.19
CA ILE A 72 -4.96 -22.01 11.27
C ILE A 72 -3.99 -21.10 12.01
N THR A 73 -2.83 -21.61 12.39
CA THR A 73 -1.77 -20.86 13.08
C THR A 73 -1.28 -19.67 12.26
N ALA A 74 -1.04 -19.84 10.96
CA ALA A 74 -0.63 -18.75 10.07
C ALA A 74 -1.70 -17.65 9.94
N CYS A 75 -2.98 -18.03 9.79
CA CYS A 75 -4.10 -17.09 9.70
C CYS A 75 -4.44 -16.43 11.05
N GLN A 76 -3.81 -16.85 12.15
CA GLN A 76 -3.83 -16.17 13.44
C GLN A 76 -2.57 -15.31 13.67
N PHE A 77 -1.71 -15.18 12.66
CA PHE A 77 -0.47 -14.38 12.68
C PHE A 77 0.48 -14.79 13.82
N LYS A 78 0.83 -16.08 13.88
CA LYS A 78 1.70 -16.67 14.91
C LYS A 78 3.00 -17.21 14.30
N PRO A 79 3.94 -16.33 13.92
CA PRO A 79 5.11 -16.72 13.13
C PRO A 79 6.02 -17.74 13.81
N GLN A 80 6.22 -17.67 15.13
CA GLN A 80 7.07 -18.63 15.84
C GLN A 80 6.45 -20.02 15.83
N SER A 81 5.14 -20.10 16.06
CA SER A 81 4.38 -21.34 15.98
C SER A 81 4.33 -21.91 14.56
N VAL A 82 4.17 -21.06 13.54
CA VAL A 82 4.25 -21.50 12.12
C VAL A 82 5.62 -22.13 11.85
N LYS A 83 6.70 -21.45 12.24
CA LYS A 83 8.06 -21.94 12.06
C LYS A 83 8.27 -23.27 12.79
N TRP A 84 7.84 -23.35 14.05
CA TRP A 84 7.97 -24.55 14.85
C TRP A 84 7.23 -25.73 14.21
N ILE A 85 6.00 -25.53 13.72
CA ILE A 85 5.22 -26.57 13.04
C ILE A 85 5.96 -27.06 11.81
N MET A 86 6.51 -26.16 11.00
CA MET A 86 7.27 -26.54 9.80
C MET A 86 8.49 -27.39 10.15
N GLU A 87 9.28 -26.99 11.16
CA GLU A 87 10.49 -27.72 11.56
C GLU A 87 10.23 -29.08 12.24
N ASN A 88 9.07 -29.24 12.92
CA ASN A 88 8.86 -30.37 13.85
C ASN A 88 7.75 -31.35 13.43
N ALA A 89 6.78 -30.92 12.63
CA ALA A 89 5.76 -31.82 12.11
C ALA A 89 6.32 -32.57 10.89
N LYS A 90 6.94 -33.74 11.14
CA LYS A 90 7.75 -34.63 10.24
C LYS A 90 7.10 -35.10 8.92
N ASP A 91 6.37 -34.26 8.23
CA ASP A 91 5.80 -34.51 6.91
C ASP A 91 5.55 -33.15 6.21
N GLU A 92 6.60 -32.33 6.14
CA GLU A 92 6.59 -30.91 5.68
C GLU A 92 5.77 -30.73 4.39
N GLN A 93 5.97 -31.61 3.40
CA GLN A 93 5.24 -31.54 2.12
C GLN A 93 3.73 -31.77 2.25
N CYS A 94 3.28 -32.52 3.25
CA CYS A 94 1.86 -32.81 3.44
C CYS A 94 1.11 -31.59 4.00
N LEU A 95 1.76 -30.79 4.86
CA LEU A 95 1.12 -29.63 5.50
C LEU A 95 1.18 -28.37 4.63
N THR A 96 2.33 -28.07 4.02
CA THR A 96 2.52 -26.86 3.19
C THR A 96 1.78 -26.93 1.86
N LEU A 97 1.56 -28.13 1.31
CA LEU A 97 0.83 -28.34 0.06
C LEU A 97 -0.64 -28.73 0.27
N SER A 98 -1.08 -28.94 1.51
CA SER A 98 -2.46 -29.29 1.82
C SER A 98 -3.43 -28.22 1.33
N ARG A 99 -4.41 -28.63 0.52
CA ARG A 99 -5.46 -27.72 0.01
C ARG A 99 -6.71 -27.86 0.84
N ASN A 100 -7.29 -26.73 1.23
CA ASN A 100 -8.54 -26.72 1.98
C ASN A 100 -9.78 -26.91 1.07
N SER A 101 -10.97 -26.77 1.64
CA SER A 101 -12.25 -26.82 0.90
C SER A 101 -12.41 -25.79 -0.23
N LYS A 102 -11.67 -24.67 -0.19
CA LYS A 102 -11.59 -23.70 -1.29
C LYS A 102 -10.47 -24.00 -2.30
N GLY A 103 -9.70 -25.05 -2.07
CA GLY A 103 -8.54 -25.40 -2.87
C GLY A 103 -7.26 -24.64 -2.50
N TYR A 104 -7.20 -23.86 -1.43
CA TYR A 104 -6.01 -23.06 -1.09
C TYR A 104 -5.01 -23.81 -0.21
N THR A 105 -3.72 -23.68 -0.54
CA THR A 105 -2.60 -24.00 0.36
C THR A 105 -2.59 -23.07 1.60
N PRO A 106 -1.81 -23.35 2.67
CA PRO A 106 -1.69 -22.46 3.81
C PRO A 106 -1.22 -21.04 3.44
N LEU A 107 -0.26 -20.91 2.52
CA LEU A 107 0.21 -19.60 2.05
C LEU A 107 -0.86 -18.86 1.24
N GLU A 108 -1.48 -19.54 0.27
CA GLU A 108 -2.56 -18.96 -0.55
C GLU A 108 -3.74 -18.51 0.32
N ALA A 109 -4.06 -19.29 1.37
CA ALA A 109 -5.12 -18.97 2.31
C ALA A 109 -4.82 -17.74 3.17
N LEU A 110 -3.59 -17.64 3.67
CA LEU A 110 -3.14 -16.46 4.41
C LEU A 110 -3.22 -15.23 3.49
N GLN A 111 -2.78 -15.35 2.24
CA GLN A 111 -2.84 -14.26 1.26
C GLN A 111 -4.29 -13.85 0.91
N ASP A 112 -5.23 -14.80 0.82
CA ASP A 112 -6.67 -14.52 0.67
C ASP A 112 -7.21 -13.69 1.85
N ASP A 113 -6.92 -14.12 3.09
CA ASP A 113 -7.35 -13.42 4.30
C ASP A 113 -6.71 -12.02 4.41
N LEU A 114 -5.43 -11.89 4.07
CA LEU A 114 -4.74 -10.61 4.03
C LEU A 114 -5.30 -9.67 2.97
N ASN A 115 -5.65 -10.16 1.78
CA ASN A 115 -6.28 -9.33 0.75
C ASN A 115 -7.66 -8.82 1.21
N VAL A 116 -8.39 -9.61 2.01
CA VAL A 116 -9.62 -9.14 2.66
C VAL A 116 -9.33 -8.02 3.65
N LEU A 117 -8.33 -8.17 4.52
CA LEU A 117 -7.96 -7.14 5.49
C LEU A 117 -7.45 -5.85 4.83
N ARG A 118 -6.75 -5.98 3.71
CA ARG A 118 -6.27 -4.85 2.91
C ARG A 118 -7.42 -4.03 2.31
N THR A 119 -8.45 -4.70 1.81
CA THR A 119 -9.48 -4.04 0.98
C THR A 119 -10.71 -3.59 1.77
N ARG A 120 -11.06 -4.26 2.86
CA ARG A 120 -12.34 -4.04 3.54
C ARG A 120 -12.28 -4.26 5.05
N ARG A 121 -13.09 -3.47 5.77
CA ARG A 121 -13.39 -3.65 7.19
C ARG A 121 -14.89 -3.85 7.38
N LYS A 122 -15.27 -4.79 8.25
CA LYS A 122 -16.67 -4.98 8.64
C LYS A 122 -16.98 -4.16 9.88
N HIS A 123 -18.13 -3.48 9.88
CA HIS A 123 -18.68 -2.79 11.04
C HIS A 123 -20.16 -3.15 11.18
N GLY A 124 -20.47 -4.08 12.09
CA GLY A 124 -21.79 -4.70 12.18
C GLY A 124 -22.17 -5.40 10.87
N MET A 125 -23.28 -4.98 10.26
CA MET A 125 -23.75 -5.49 8.97
C MET A 125 -23.12 -4.78 7.76
N MET A 126 -22.37 -3.71 7.97
CA MET A 126 -21.78 -2.92 6.88
C MET A 126 -20.37 -3.39 6.52
N THR A 127 -20.02 -3.29 5.24
CA THR A 127 -18.65 -3.48 4.74
C THR A 127 -18.15 -2.14 4.23
N ILE A 128 -17.05 -1.66 4.83
CA ILE A 128 -16.40 -0.39 4.50
C ILE A 128 -15.17 -0.74 3.64
N VAL A 129 -15.01 -0.08 2.48
CA VAL A 129 -13.82 -0.20 1.64
C VAL A 129 -12.71 0.66 2.23
N ILE A 130 -11.53 0.09 2.42
CA ILE A 130 -10.39 0.75 3.09
C ILE A 130 -9.07 0.61 2.31
N ALA A 131 -9.14 0.22 1.02
CA ALA A 131 -7.96 -0.09 0.21
C ALA A 131 -6.95 1.07 0.18
N ASP A 132 -7.40 2.30 -0.03
CA ASP A 132 -6.54 3.49 -0.05
C ASP A 132 -5.93 3.85 1.31
N ASN A 133 -6.54 3.34 2.40
CA ASN A 133 -6.06 3.55 3.76
C ASN A 133 -5.16 2.44 4.27
N PHE A 134 -4.85 1.45 3.44
CA PHE A 134 -3.96 0.36 3.79
C PHE A 134 -2.53 0.87 4.04
N SER A 135 -1.98 0.62 5.22
CA SER A 135 -0.61 1.03 5.60
C SER A 135 0.41 -0.12 5.56
N GLY A 136 0.01 -1.27 5.03
CA GLY A 136 0.77 -2.52 5.10
C GLY A 136 0.25 -3.48 6.17
N PHE A 137 0.58 -4.75 6.02
CA PHE A 137 0.26 -5.79 6.99
C PHE A 137 1.09 -5.67 8.27
N THR A 138 0.59 -6.27 9.35
CA THR A 138 1.31 -6.33 10.62
C THR A 138 2.63 -7.11 10.48
N PRO A 139 3.64 -6.83 11.33
CA PRO A 139 4.90 -7.58 11.31
C PRO A 139 4.69 -9.09 11.39
N ASP A 140 3.82 -9.56 12.28
CA ASP A 140 3.57 -11.00 12.46
C ASP A 140 2.94 -11.66 11.23
N ALA A 141 2.06 -10.95 10.51
CA ALA A 141 1.49 -11.42 9.26
C ALA A 141 2.55 -11.50 8.14
N VAL A 142 3.46 -10.51 8.09
CA VAL A 142 4.60 -10.51 7.15
C VAL A 142 5.53 -11.69 7.46
N LEU A 143 5.84 -11.92 8.73
CA LEU A 143 6.67 -13.04 9.17
C LEU A 143 6.03 -14.40 8.86
N CYS A 144 4.72 -14.55 9.07
CA CYS A 144 4.02 -15.79 8.68
C CYS A 144 4.13 -16.06 7.18
N GLN A 145 3.92 -15.04 6.35
CA GLN A 145 4.10 -15.18 4.89
C GLN A 145 5.56 -15.53 4.54
N PHE A 146 6.52 -14.86 5.18
CA PHE A 146 7.94 -15.07 4.93
C PHE A 146 8.35 -16.52 5.25
N VAL A 147 7.95 -17.03 6.43
CA VAL A 147 8.24 -18.39 6.86
C VAL A 147 7.58 -19.41 5.93
N LEU A 148 6.31 -19.20 5.55
CA LEU A 148 5.62 -20.10 4.61
C LEU A 148 6.22 -20.09 3.20
N LEU A 149 6.87 -19.00 2.80
CA LEU A 149 7.48 -18.85 1.48
C LEU A 149 8.92 -19.38 1.42
N THR A 150 9.69 -19.20 2.50
CA THR A 150 11.14 -19.42 2.51
C THR A 150 11.57 -20.55 3.44
N GLU A 151 10.67 -21.01 4.31
CA GLU A 151 10.95 -21.97 5.38
C GLU A 151 11.93 -21.44 6.45
N LEU A 152 12.25 -20.14 6.40
CA LEU A 152 13.25 -19.48 7.27
C LEU A 152 12.66 -18.26 7.99
N MET A 153 13.40 -17.72 8.95
CA MET A 153 13.12 -16.41 9.55
C MET A 153 14.00 -15.34 8.89
N PRO A 154 13.52 -14.09 8.74
CA PRO A 154 14.29 -13.01 8.15
C PRO A 154 15.29 -12.46 9.17
N LEU A 155 16.44 -13.13 9.30
CA LEU A 155 17.51 -12.75 10.24
C LEU A 155 18.51 -11.75 9.65
N GLU A 156 18.52 -11.59 8.32
CA GLU A 156 19.47 -10.77 7.58
C GLU A 156 18.80 -9.58 6.88
N ASP A 157 19.53 -8.47 6.75
CA ASP A 157 19.10 -7.26 6.04
C ASP A 157 18.80 -7.50 4.55
N SER A 158 19.42 -8.53 3.96
CA SER A 158 19.15 -9.00 2.60
C SER A 158 17.67 -9.33 2.36
N ASN A 159 16.91 -9.62 3.43
CA ASN A 159 15.49 -9.95 3.38
C ASN A 159 14.57 -8.72 3.42
N ILE A 160 15.08 -7.53 3.75
CA ILE A 160 14.27 -6.30 3.85
C ILE A 160 13.42 -6.05 2.59
N PRO A 161 13.96 -6.17 1.35
CA PRO A 161 13.16 -5.98 0.15
C PRO A 161 11.99 -6.98 0.04
N LEU A 162 12.19 -8.24 0.41
CA LEU A 162 11.13 -9.24 0.40
C LEU A 162 10.08 -8.95 1.48
N CYS A 163 10.51 -8.60 2.69
CA CYS A 163 9.61 -8.20 3.78
C CYS A 163 8.74 -6.99 3.39
N LEU A 164 9.31 -5.98 2.71
CA LEU A 164 8.54 -4.83 2.21
C LEU A 164 7.51 -5.24 1.15
N ARG A 165 7.89 -6.12 0.21
CA ARG A 165 6.97 -6.67 -0.80
C ARG A 165 5.82 -7.43 -0.16
N LEU A 166 6.12 -8.29 0.82
CA LEU A 166 5.11 -9.03 1.58
C LEU A 166 4.22 -8.09 2.40
N LYS A 167 4.79 -7.06 3.06
CA LYS A 167 4.07 -6.04 3.84
C LYS A 167 3.01 -5.34 3.01
N TYR A 168 3.33 -5.02 1.76
CA TYR A 168 2.44 -4.27 0.88
C TYR A 168 1.67 -5.14 -0.12
N GLY A 169 1.79 -6.46 -0.07
CA GLY A 169 1.05 -7.39 -0.92
C GLY A 169 1.49 -7.39 -2.39
N CYS A 170 2.76 -7.10 -2.66
CA CYS A 170 3.33 -7.19 -4.00
C CYS A 170 3.28 -8.63 -4.51
N THR A 171 2.75 -8.81 -5.73
CA THR A 171 2.67 -10.13 -6.39
C THR A 171 3.65 -10.27 -7.56
N CYS A 172 4.18 -9.18 -8.11
CA CYS A 172 5.12 -9.25 -9.24
C CYS A 172 6.57 -9.52 -8.83
N GLY A 173 6.91 -9.28 -7.54
CA GLY A 173 8.28 -9.38 -7.03
C GLY A 173 9.20 -8.20 -7.40
N GLU A 174 8.67 -7.14 -8.02
CA GLU A 174 9.46 -6.04 -8.61
C GLU A 174 8.99 -4.65 -8.15
N CYS A 175 8.06 -4.56 -7.20
CA CYS A 175 7.60 -3.26 -6.70
C CYS A 175 8.75 -2.51 -6.00
N ILE A 176 8.90 -1.23 -6.35
CA ILE A 176 9.80 -0.30 -5.68
C ILE A 176 9.31 -0.12 -4.25
N GLU A 177 10.23 -0.32 -3.30
CA GLU A 177 9.95 -0.28 -1.86
C GLU A 177 8.78 -1.21 -1.43
N GLY A 178 8.46 -2.20 -2.26
CA GLY A 178 7.38 -3.16 -2.05
C GLY A 178 5.98 -2.70 -2.45
N PHE A 179 5.74 -1.41 -2.73
CA PHE A 179 4.40 -0.89 -2.98
C PHE A 179 4.16 -0.31 -4.38
N LEU A 180 5.13 0.39 -4.98
CA LEU A 180 4.99 1.01 -6.29
C LEU A 180 5.30 0.00 -7.40
N SER A 181 4.28 -0.44 -8.14
CA SER A 181 4.45 -1.47 -9.16
C SER A 181 5.19 -0.97 -10.41
N PRO A 182 5.82 -1.85 -11.20
CA PRO A 182 6.48 -1.45 -12.44
C PRO A 182 5.55 -0.74 -13.43
N ARG A 183 4.30 -1.18 -13.57
CA ARG A 183 3.32 -0.57 -14.47
C ARG A 183 2.85 0.79 -13.98
N MET A 184 2.56 0.92 -12.68
CA MET A 184 2.20 2.21 -12.10
C MET A 184 3.38 3.19 -12.17
N LYS A 185 4.61 2.74 -11.92
CA LYS A 185 5.82 3.54 -12.11
C LYS A 185 5.90 4.11 -13.53
N LEU A 186 5.64 3.28 -14.55
CA LEU A 186 5.63 3.71 -15.95
C LEU A 186 4.53 4.75 -16.20
N ALA A 187 3.33 4.55 -15.66
CA ALA A 187 2.23 5.52 -15.77
C ALA A 187 2.58 6.87 -15.13
N LEU A 188 3.13 6.86 -13.91
CA LEU A 188 3.56 8.09 -13.23
C LEU A 188 4.72 8.77 -13.96
N LEU A 189 5.66 7.99 -14.50
CA LEU A 189 6.78 8.53 -15.26
C LEU A 189 6.30 9.21 -16.55
N PHE A 190 5.40 8.56 -17.27
CA PHE A 190 4.77 9.13 -18.46
C PHE A 190 4.09 10.47 -18.15
N GLN A 191 3.32 10.55 -17.07
CA GLN A 191 2.69 11.82 -16.67
C GLN A 191 3.69 12.88 -16.21
N ALA A 192 4.77 12.48 -15.55
CA ALA A 192 5.83 13.40 -15.15
C ALA A 192 6.54 14.01 -16.36
N GLU A 193 6.92 13.20 -17.34
CA GLU A 193 7.61 13.65 -18.56
C GLU A 193 6.69 14.49 -19.44
N MET A 194 5.47 14.02 -19.72
CA MET A 194 4.48 14.78 -20.48
C MET A 194 4.13 16.11 -19.79
N GLY A 195 3.98 16.09 -18.47
CA GLY A 195 3.72 17.29 -17.67
C GLY A 195 4.85 18.31 -17.76
N TYR A 196 6.10 17.84 -17.70
CA TYR A 196 7.27 18.70 -17.89
C TYR A 196 7.31 19.29 -19.31
N GLU A 197 7.22 18.47 -20.36
CA GLU A 197 7.34 18.90 -21.75
C GLU A 197 6.26 19.94 -22.14
N ILE A 198 4.98 19.65 -21.84
CA ILE A 198 3.87 20.55 -22.15
C ILE A 198 4.06 21.91 -21.46
N MET A 199 4.47 21.88 -20.19
CA MET A 199 4.61 23.10 -19.39
C MET A 199 5.86 23.89 -19.74
N ASP A 200 6.96 23.21 -20.10
CA ASP A 200 8.18 23.81 -20.61
C ASP A 200 7.90 24.56 -21.92
N ASP A 201 7.26 23.89 -22.88
CA ASP A 201 6.84 24.50 -24.14
C ASP A 201 5.93 25.70 -23.91
N ALA A 202 4.95 25.59 -23.00
CA ALA A 202 4.07 26.70 -22.65
C ALA A 202 4.84 27.91 -22.05
N LEU A 203 5.83 27.66 -21.19
CA LEU A 203 6.70 28.70 -20.66
C LEU A 203 7.58 29.34 -21.73
N GLU A 204 8.05 28.59 -22.74
CA GLU A 204 8.85 29.13 -23.83
C GLU A 204 8.00 29.92 -24.84
N MET A 205 6.76 29.50 -25.10
CA MET A 205 5.84 30.24 -25.99
C MET A 205 5.52 31.66 -25.47
N THR A 206 5.54 31.89 -24.16
CA THR A 206 5.40 33.25 -23.61
C THR A 206 6.57 34.18 -23.95
N ASN A 207 7.72 33.66 -24.36
CA ASN A 207 8.80 34.49 -24.89
C ASN A 207 8.51 35.02 -26.30
N CYS A 208 7.64 34.36 -27.06
CA CYS A 208 7.35 34.70 -28.46
C CYS A 208 6.09 35.56 -28.64
N ARG A 209 5.17 35.57 -27.67
CA ARG A 209 3.92 36.33 -27.73
C ARG A 209 3.88 37.41 -26.65
N SER A 210 3.35 38.58 -26.98
CA SER A 210 3.33 39.78 -26.14
C SER A 210 2.44 39.70 -24.88
N SER A 211 1.96 38.52 -24.47
CA SER A 211 1.06 38.35 -23.32
C SER A 211 1.53 37.22 -22.38
N PRO A 212 1.91 37.53 -21.12
CA PRO A 212 2.17 36.57 -20.05
C PRO A 212 0.97 35.68 -19.66
N THR A 213 -0.19 35.87 -20.29
CA THR A 213 -1.46 35.23 -19.93
C THR A 213 -1.66 33.88 -20.62
N ASP A 214 -0.94 33.63 -21.72
CA ASP A 214 -1.13 32.46 -22.58
C ASP A 214 -0.67 31.15 -21.90
N TRP A 215 0.39 31.18 -21.07
CA TRP A 215 0.85 29.94 -20.41
C TRP A 215 -0.08 29.45 -19.32
N LEU A 216 -0.75 30.36 -18.59
CA LEU A 216 -1.65 29.96 -17.50
C LEU A 216 -2.92 29.32 -17.99
N TYR A 217 -3.36 29.69 -19.19
CA TYR A 217 -4.47 29.00 -19.84
C TYR A 217 -4.10 27.54 -20.17
N LEU A 218 -2.86 27.32 -20.64
CA LEU A 218 -2.36 25.97 -20.92
C LEU A 218 -2.01 25.19 -19.63
N ALA A 219 -1.64 25.91 -18.57
CA ALA A 219 -1.24 25.35 -17.28
C ALA A 219 -2.38 25.22 -16.27
N GLU A 220 -3.59 25.69 -16.59
CA GLU A 220 -4.72 25.80 -15.63
C GLU A 220 -4.99 24.46 -14.94
N ASP A 221 -5.03 23.38 -15.72
CA ASP A 221 -5.19 22.03 -15.20
C ASP A 221 -4.01 21.63 -14.30
N ALA A 222 -2.77 21.94 -14.70
CA ALA A 222 -1.57 21.54 -13.95
C ALA A 222 -1.39 22.27 -12.62
N ILE A 223 -1.89 23.51 -12.51
CA ILE A 223 -1.76 24.33 -11.30
C ILE A 223 -2.98 24.27 -10.38
N GLU A 224 -3.96 23.42 -10.66
CA GLU A 224 -5.22 23.31 -9.91
C GLU A 224 -5.01 23.19 -8.39
N HIS A 225 -4.03 22.38 -7.97
CA HIS A 225 -3.69 22.17 -6.55
C HIS A 225 -2.82 23.29 -5.96
N VAL A 226 -2.30 24.17 -6.81
CA VAL A 226 -1.46 25.29 -6.38
C VAL A 226 -2.29 26.36 -5.70
N SER A 227 -1.80 26.90 -4.57
CA SER A 227 -2.52 27.94 -3.84
C SER A 227 -2.84 29.14 -4.76
N PRO A 228 -4.04 29.76 -4.64
CA PRO A 228 -4.40 30.90 -5.50
C PRO A 228 -3.43 32.09 -5.43
N ALA A 229 -2.72 32.26 -4.31
CA ALA A 229 -1.67 33.27 -4.18
C ALA A 229 -0.48 32.96 -5.10
N LEU A 230 0.03 31.72 -5.05
CA LEU A 230 1.15 31.29 -5.88
C LEU A 230 0.78 31.22 -7.37
N GLN A 231 -0.46 30.84 -7.71
CA GLN A 231 -0.97 30.93 -9.08
C GLN A 231 -0.99 32.37 -9.63
N ARG A 232 -1.21 33.38 -8.78
CA ARG A 232 -1.09 34.79 -9.19
C ARG A 232 0.37 35.17 -9.38
N ASP A 233 1.27 34.74 -8.51
CA ASP A 233 2.70 35.07 -8.60
C ASP A 233 3.32 34.49 -9.89
N PHE A 234 2.89 33.29 -10.27
CA PHE A 234 3.17 32.66 -11.56
C PHE A 234 2.91 33.60 -12.76
N ARG A 235 1.87 34.44 -12.75
CA ARG A 235 1.58 35.43 -13.83
C ARG A 235 2.72 36.41 -14.05
N THR A 236 3.40 36.75 -12.97
CA THR A 236 4.36 37.86 -12.93
C THR A 236 5.81 37.41 -12.77
N ASN A 237 6.03 36.15 -12.40
CA ASN A 237 7.35 35.64 -12.05
C ASN A 237 7.64 34.33 -12.80
N LYS A 238 8.33 34.46 -13.93
CA LYS A 238 8.75 33.33 -14.78
C LYS A 238 9.66 32.35 -14.04
N SER A 239 10.52 32.82 -13.12
CA SER A 239 11.39 31.95 -12.33
C SER A 239 10.59 31.01 -11.44
N LEU A 240 9.46 31.47 -10.87
CA LEU A 240 8.60 30.62 -10.04
C LEU A 240 7.87 29.58 -10.90
N GLY A 241 7.34 29.98 -12.06
CA GLY A 241 6.72 29.06 -13.01
C GLY A 241 7.72 27.98 -13.47
N ARG A 242 8.93 28.38 -13.86
CA ARG A 242 10.00 27.44 -14.23
C ARG A 242 10.36 26.49 -13.08
N GLY A 243 10.50 27.01 -11.86
CA GLY A 243 10.78 26.18 -10.69
C GLY A 243 9.67 25.17 -10.36
N PHE A 244 8.40 25.52 -10.61
CA PHE A 244 7.26 24.59 -10.52
C PHE A 244 7.35 23.48 -11.57
N VAL A 245 7.64 23.82 -12.82
CA VAL A 245 7.79 22.86 -13.92
C VAL A 245 8.93 21.88 -13.66
N ASN A 246 10.06 22.35 -13.14
CA ASN A 246 11.22 21.51 -12.83
C ASN A 246 10.91 20.41 -11.78
N ILE A 247 9.88 20.57 -10.95
CA ILE A 247 9.45 19.50 -10.02
C ILE A 247 8.97 18.26 -10.78
N PHE A 248 8.31 18.41 -11.93
CA PHE A 248 7.92 17.28 -12.78
C PHE A 248 9.14 16.47 -13.22
N ASP A 249 10.20 17.15 -13.67
CA ASP A 249 11.46 16.49 -14.08
C ASP A 249 12.19 15.82 -12.90
N HIS A 250 12.19 16.44 -11.72
CA HIS A 250 12.77 15.81 -10.52
C HIS A 250 12.00 14.56 -10.08
N ILE A 251 10.67 14.55 -10.22
CA ILE A 251 9.84 13.35 -10.01
C ILE A 251 10.18 12.27 -11.05
N ALA A 252 10.28 12.63 -12.33
CA ALA A 252 10.68 11.72 -13.40
C ALA A 252 12.07 11.12 -13.11
N THR A 253 13.00 11.93 -12.62
CA THR A 253 14.35 11.50 -12.20
C THR A 253 14.30 10.43 -11.12
N CYS A 254 13.48 10.60 -10.08
CA CYS A 254 13.27 9.57 -9.05
C CYS A 254 12.79 8.24 -9.66
N LEU A 255 11.77 8.31 -10.51
CA LEU A 255 11.14 7.13 -11.12
C LEU A 255 12.10 6.39 -12.06
N LYS A 256 12.92 7.13 -12.83
CA LYS A 256 13.96 6.57 -13.72
C LYS A 256 15.01 5.76 -12.96
N VAL A 257 15.38 6.19 -11.75
CA VAL A 257 16.34 5.47 -10.88
C VAL A 257 15.68 4.49 -9.91
N ASN A 258 14.41 4.12 -10.15
CA ASN A 258 13.63 3.19 -9.34
C ASN A 258 13.51 3.59 -7.86
N LYS A 259 13.34 4.89 -7.59
CA LYS A 259 12.95 5.41 -6.28
C LYS A 259 11.49 5.86 -6.29
N ALA A 260 10.77 5.63 -5.19
CA ALA A 260 9.43 6.18 -5.03
C ALA A 260 9.51 7.73 -5.00
N PRO A 261 8.60 8.46 -5.65
CA PRO A 261 8.64 9.92 -5.73
C PRO A 261 8.13 10.58 -4.44
N THR A 262 8.74 10.25 -3.30
CA THR A 262 8.47 10.92 -2.01
C THR A 262 9.07 12.33 -2.01
N ARG A 263 8.54 13.24 -1.17
CA ARG A 263 9.14 14.58 -0.96
C ARG A 263 10.66 14.49 -0.76
N GLN A 264 11.11 13.59 0.12
CA GLN A 264 12.52 13.42 0.41
C GLN A 264 13.32 13.03 -0.83
N ASN A 265 12.85 12.05 -1.60
CA ASN A 265 13.54 11.57 -2.79
C ASN A 265 13.57 12.63 -3.89
N VAL A 266 12.48 13.41 -4.06
CA VAL A 266 12.40 14.50 -5.03
C VAL A 266 13.35 15.64 -4.66
N LEU A 267 13.40 16.02 -3.38
CA LEU A 267 14.36 17.04 -2.91
C LEU A 267 15.81 16.59 -3.10
N GLN A 268 16.11 15.31 -2.86
CA GLN A 268 17.44 14.74 -3.14
C GLN A 268 17.77 14.76 -4.65
N ALA A 269 16.79 14.46 -5.50
CA ALA A 269 16.97 14.51 -6.96
C ALA A 269 17.26 15.95 -7.43
N TRP A 270 16.53 16.93 -6.87
CA TRP A 270 16.79 18.34 -7.10
C TRP A 270 18.18 18.77 -6.62
N GLU A 271 18.55 18.46 -5.37
CA GLU A 271 19.86 18.81 -4.80
C GLU A 271 21.02 18.22 -5.62
N GLY A 272 20.84 17.02 -6.17
CA GLY A 272 21.82 16.35 -7.03
C GLY A 272 21.85 16.81 -8.48
N SER A 273 20.88 17.61 -8.93
CA SER A 273 20.73 17.99 -10.35
C SER A 273 21.80 18.98 -10.85
N GLY A 274 22.43 19.74 -9.95
CA GLY A 274 23.35 20.82 -10.33
C GLY A 274 22.65 21.95 -11.10
N GLU A 275 21.33 22.12 -10.92
CA GLU A 275 20.49 23.09 -11.61
C GLU A 275 21.10 24.51 -11.68
N TRP A 276 21.22 25.03 -12.91
CA TRP A 276 21.64 26.41 -13.16
C TRP A 276 20.82 27.03 -14.30
N PRO A 277 20.18 28.20 -14.10
CA PRO A 277 20.04 28.95 -12.84
C PRO A 277 19.16 28.21 -11.80
N PRO A 278 19.33 28.45 -10.48
CA PRO A 278 18.68 27.68 -9.41
C PRO A 278 17.22 28.10 -9.17
N VAL A 279 16.40 28.04 -10.21
CA VAL A 279 15.02 28.54 -10.21
C VAL A 279 14.06 27.67 -9.41
N THR A 280 14.33 26.36 -9.28
CA THR A 280 13.58 25.47 -8.40
C THR A 280 13.76 25.84 -6.94
N ARG A 281 14.98 26.28 -6.54
CA ARG A 281 15.23 26.81 -5.19
C ARG A 281 14.27 27.96 -4.87
N ASN A 282 14.16 28.91 -5.80
CA ASN A 282 13.31 30.09 -5.64
C ASN A 282 11.85 29.67 -5.44
N TYR A 283 11.35 28.74 -6.26
CA TYR A 283 10.00 28.19 -6.11
C TYR A 283 9.81 27.52 -4.75
N LEU A 284 10.71 26.63 -4.33
CA LEU A 284 10.59 25.89 -3.07
C LEU A 284 10.64 26.82 -1.84
N GLN A 285 11.44 27.88 -1.87
CA GLN A 285 11.59 28.81 -0.74
C GLN A 285 10.56 29.95 -0.74
N TRP A 286 9.86 30.19 -1.85
CA TRP A 286 8.90 31.29 -1.98
C TRP A 286 7.78 31.24 -0.92
N GLY A 287 7.51 32.34 -0.22
CA GLY A 287 6.49 32.35 0.84
C GLY A 287 6.89 31.62 2.13
N GLY A 288 8.15 31.22 2.29
CA GLY A 288 8.74 30.78 3.57
C GLY A 288 8.55 29.31 3.94
N THR A 289 7.72 28.55 3.24
CA THR A 289 7.52 27.10 3.49
C THR A 289 7.72 26.27 2.23
N VAL A 290 8.52 25.20 2.34
CA VAL A 290 8.69 24.17 1.30
C VAL A 290 7.50 23.21 1.26
N GLU A 291 6.72 23.19 2.34
CA GLU A 291 5.59 22.28 2.51
C GLU A 291 4.59 22.38 1.37
N ASN A 292 4.11 21.21 0.95
CA ASN A 292 3.06 21.00 -0.05
C ASN A 292 3.45 21.33 -1.50
N LYS A 293 4.64 21.89 -1.78
CA LYS A 293 5.00 22.30 -3.15
C LYS A 293 5.38 21.14 -4.06
N VAL A 294 6.01 20.10 -3.50
CA VAL A 294 6.27 18.84 -4.22
C VAL A 294 4.97 18.04 -4.32
N GLU A 295 4.20 18.01 -3.24
CA GLU A 295 2.94 17.28 -3.17
C GLU A 295 1.92 17.78 -4.19
N GLN A 296 1.82 19.09 -4.43
CA GLN A 296 0.90 19.65 -5.44
C GLN A 296 1.15 19.08 -6.85
N VAL A 297 2.42 18.97 -7.24
CA VAL A 297 2.81 18.42 -8.54
C VAL A 297 2.60 16.91 -8.57
N LEU A 298 2.98 16.24 -7.48
CA LEU A 298 2.80 14.81 -7.34
C LEU A 298 1.32 14.40 -7.36
N GLU A 299 0.45 15.15 -6.68
CA GLU A 299 -1.01 14.98 -6.65
C GLU A 299 -1.55 15.03 -8.08
N LYS A 300 -1.15 16.03 -8.87
CA LYS A 300 -1.56 16.12 -10.27
C LYS A 300 -1.08 14.95 -11.14
N ILE A 301 0.16 14.48 -10.93
CA ILE A 301 0.70 13.30 -11.63
C ILE A 301 -0.12 12.06 -11.31
N PHE A 302 -0.45 11.83 -10.03
CA PHE A 302 -1.30 10.71 -9.62
C PHE A 302 -2.72 10.81 -10.18
N GLU A 303 -3.33 11.99 -10.16
CA GLU A 303 -4.66 12.22 -10.72
C GLU A 303 -4.71 11.91 -12.21
N ARG A 304 -3.75 12.43 -13.01
CA ARG A 304 -3.71 12.15 -14.45
C ARG A 304 -3.41 10.69 -14.74
N ALA A 305 -2.51 10.06 -13.98
CA ALA A 305 -2.21 8.65 -14.16
C ALA A 305 -3.42 7.76 -13.82
N HIS A 306 -4.21 8.15 -12.81
CA HIS A 306 -5.46 7.48 -12.47
C HIS A 306 -6.56 7.73 -13.50
N SER A 307 -6.73 8.98 -13.96
CA SER A 307 -7.75 9.34 -14.94
C SER A 307 -7.50 8.75 -16.33
N GLN A 308 -6.24 8.40 -16.64
CA GLN A 308 -5.86 7.73 -17.89
C GLN A 308 -5.71 6.20 -17.74
N ASN A 309 -6.00 5.65 -16.56
CA ASN A 309 -5.98 4.22 -16.33
C ASN A 309 -6.98 3.50 -17.25
N GLU A 310 -6.64 2.30 -17.70
CA GLU A 310 -7.44 1.49 -18.63
C GLU A 310 -8.72 0.92 -18.02
N THR A 311 -8.80 0.80 -16.69
CA THR A 311 -9.94 0.18 -16.00
C THR A 311 -10.96 1.21 -15.55
N LEU A 312 -10.51 2.35 -15.03
CA LEU A 312 -11.35 3.38 -14.41
C LEU A 312 -11.29 4.75 -15.10
N GLY A 313 -10.36 4.92 -16.04
CA GLY A 313 -10.08 6.16 -16.74
C GLY A 313 -10.46 6.12 -18.22
N ASP A 314 -9.87 7.03 -18.99
CA ASP A 314 -10.07 7.13 -20.44
C ASP A 314 -9.20 6.16 -21.27
N GLY A 315 -8.26 5.46 -20.63
CA GLY A 315 -7.35 4.51 -21.27
C GLY A 315 -6.24 5.13 -22.14
N HIS A 316 -6.07 6.45 -22.14
CA HIS A 316 -5.07 7.13 -22.96
C HIS A 316 -3.65 6.62 -22.73
N PHE A 317 -3.30 6.29 -21.48
CA PHE A 317 -1.99 5.74 -21.15
C PHE A 317 -1.70 4.45 -21.93
N MET A 318 -2.67 3.54 -22.04
CA MET A 318 -2.49 2.30 -22.78
C MET A 318 -2.38 2.54 -24.28
N LEU A 319 -3.11 3.51 -24.85
CA LEU A 319 -2.97 3.86 -26.27
C LEU A 319 -1.53 4.28 -26.63
N CYS A 320 -0.83 4.93 -25.70
CA CYS A 320 0.53 5.42 -25.90
C CYS A 320 1.61 4.39 -25.52
N MET A 321 1.37 3.58 -24.49
CA MET A 321 2.41 2.79 -23.81
C MET A 321 2.15 1.28 -23.77
N GLU A 322 1.19 0.75 -24.55
CA GLU A 322 0.81 -0.67 -24.55
C GLU A 322 2.01 -1.62 -24.65
N LYS A 323 2.90 -1.39 -25.62
CA LYS A 323 4.08 -2.24 -25.86
C LYS A 323 5.06 -2.27 -24.69
N GLU A 324 5.18 -1.16 -23.97
CA GLU A 324 6.03 -1.03 -22.79
C GLU A 324 5.37 -1.73 -21.61
N VAL A 325 4.06 -1.58 -21.44
CA VAL A 325 3.27 -2.23 -20.38
C VAL A 325 3.24 -3.75 -20.52
N GLU A 326 3.14 -4.28 -21.74
CA GLU A 326 3.16 -5.72 -22.02
C GLU A 326 4.46 -6.40 -21.58
N LYS A 327 5.59 -5.67 -21.59
CA LYS A 327 6.89 -6.16 -21.13
C LYS A 327 6.97 -6.23 -19.59
N LEU A 328 6.04 -5.59 -18.88
CA LEU A 328 6.04 -5.49 -17.42
C LEU A 328 5.10 -6.51 -16.79
N ARG A 329 5.55 -7.13 -15.71
CA ARG A 329 4.76 -8.07 -14.91
C ARG A 329 3.55 -7.36 -14.29
N ALA A 330 2.38 -7.98 -14.41
CA ALA A 330 1.19 -7.56 -13.69
C ALA A 330 1.38 -7.71 -12.18
N CYS A 331 0.84 -6.75 -11.42
CA CYS A 331 0.91 -6.72 -9.97
C CYS A 331 -0.44 -6.37 -9.36
N ARG A 332 -0.73 -6.91 -8.17
CA ARG A 332 -1.89 -6.51 -7.37
C ARG A 332 -1.93 -4.99 -7.12
N ASN A 333 -0.78 -4.32 -7.09
CA ASN A 333 -0.66 -2.88 -6.82
C ASN A 333 -0.83 -1.98 -8.07
N ASP A 334 -1.05 -2.54 -9.27
CA ASP A 334 -1.08 -1.75 -10.52
C ASP A 334 -2.16 -0.66 -10.56
N HIS A 335 -3.27 -0.86 -9.84
CA HIS A 335 -4.42 0.06 -9.84
C HIS A 335 -4.69 0.70 -8.47
N GLU A 336 -3.79 0.53 -7.50
CA GLU A 336 -4.00 0.96 -6.12
C GLU A 336 -3.45 2.39 -5.90
N TYR A 337 -3.91 3.35 -6.73
CA TYR A 337 -3.35 4.69 -6.81
C TYR A 337 -3.44 5.47 -5.49
N GLY A 338 -4.58 5.44 -4.78
CA GLY A 338 -4.74 6.16 -3.51
C GLY A 338 -3.80 5.61 -2.42
N PHE A 339 -3.70 4.29 -2.32
CA PHE A 339 -2.72 3.60 -1.47
C PHE A 339 -1.26 4.03 -1.76
N VAL A 340 -0.86 4.02 -3.04
CA VAL A 340 0.52 4.37 -3.44
C VAL A 340 0.80 5.86 -3.26
N ALA A 341 -0.17 6.73 -3.58
CA ALA A 341 -0.10 8.18 -3.36
C ALA A 341 0.18 8.51 -1.90
N LYS A 342 -0.54 7.86 -0.98
CA LYS A 342 -0.35 8.02 0.47
C LYS A 342 1.05 7.61 0.92
N LEU A 343 1.57 6.49 0.41
CA LEU A 343 2.94 6.06 0.70
C LEU A 343 4.00 6.99 0.09
N CYS A 344 3.67 7.73 -0.96
CA CYS A 344 4.53 8.79 -1.50
C CYS A 344 4.45 10.10 -0.70
N GLY A 345 3.61 10.18 0.34
CA GLY A 345 3.49 11.33 1.24
C GLY A 345 2.34 12.28 0.91
N LEU A 346 1.44 11.92 -0.02
CA LEU A 346 0.24 12.70 -0.28
C LEU A 346 -0.77 12.54 0.87
N PRO A 347 -1.48 13.62 1.25
CA PRO A 347 -2.47 13.56 2.32
C PRO A 347 -3.65 12.67 1.94
N GLU A 348 -4.39 12.19 2.94
CA GLU A 348 -5.72 11.62 2.71
C GLU A 348 -6.64 12.71 2.17
N ARG A 349 -6.78 12.75 0.85
CA ARG A 349 -7.88 13.40 0.16
C ARG A 349 -8.55 12.33 -0.66
N ASN A 350 -9.87 12.41 -0.79
CA ASN A 350 -10.64 11.46 -1.59
C ASN A 350 -10.08 11.48 -3.02
N THR A 351 -9.13 10.60 -3.34
CA THR A 351 -8.61 10.34 -4.70
C THR A 351 -9.66 9.66 -5.57
N ASN A 352 -10.93 9.87 -5.22
CA ASN A 352 -12.10 9.40 -5.90
C ASN A 352 -12.73 10.61 -6.59
N PRO A 353 -12.33 10.95 -7.83
CA PRO A 353 -13.00 12.00 -8.60
C PRO A 353 -14.48 11.67 -8.87
N SER A 354 -14.93 10.44 -8.57
CA SER A 354 -16.35 10.03 -8.62
C SER A 354 -17.06 9.97 -7.25
N GLY A 355 -16.40 10.30 -6.13
CA GLY A 355 -16.85 10.01 -4.77
C GLY A 355 -17.45 11.19 -3.99
N ARG A 356 -18.53 11.81 -4.47
CA ARG A 356 -19.29 12.86 -3.74
C ARG A 356 -20.02 12.37 -2.45
N LEU A 357 -19.70 11.17 -1.94
CA LEU A 357 -20.37 10.54 -0.80
C LEU A 357 -19.51 10.36 0.46
N GLU A 358 -18.18 10.53 0.39
CA GLU A 358 -17.30 10.31 1.55
C GLU A 358 -17.27 11.50 2.53
N GLY A 359 -17.65 12.70 2.07
CA GLY A 359 -17.72 13.91 2.90
C GLY A 359 -18.76 13.86 4.02
N PHE A 360 -19.72 12.91 3.98
CA PHE A 360 -20.73 12.75 5.02
C PHE A 360 -20.24 11.92 6.20
N PHE A 361 -19.41 10.89 5.96
CA PHE A 361 -18.95 9.99 7.02
C PHE A 361 -17.72 10.53 7.75
N GLY A 362 -16.81 11.23 7.05
CA GLY A 362 -15.64 11.84 7.70
C GLY A 362 -15.99 12.86 8.79
N ARG A 363 -17.14 13.54 8.68
CA ARG A 363 -17.64 14.50 9.68
C ARG A 363 -18.37 13.85 10.85
N ILE A 364 -18.97 12.67 10.66
CA ILE A 364 -19.67 11.96 11.75
C ILE A 364 -18.67 11.34 12.72
N PHE A 365 -17.55 10.81 12.23
CA PHE A 365 -16.55 10.13 13.08
C PHE A 365 -15.47 11.04 13.67
N SER A 366 -15.45 12.33 13.31
CA SER A 366 -14.62 13.35 13.97
C SER A 366 -15.38 14.15 15.04
N SER A 367 -16.68 13.84 15.23
CA SER A 367 -17.58 14.53 16.17
C SER A 367 -18.08 13.65 17.32
N ILE A 368 -17.47 12.47 17.55
CA ILE A 368 -17.80 11.58 18.68
C ILE A 368 -16.53 11.26 19.43
#